data_AF-A0A8S3SAE1-F1
#
_entry.id   AF-A0A8S3SAE1-F1
#
_cell.length_a   1.000
_cell.length_b   1.000
_cell.length_c   1.000
_cell.angle_alpha   90.00
_cell.angle_beta   90.00
_cell.angle_gamma   90.00
#
_symmetry.space_group_name_H-M   'P 1'
#
loop_
_entity.id
_entity.type
_entity.pdbx_description
1 polymer ?
#
loop_
_entity_poly.entity_id
_entity_poly.type
_entity_poly.pdbx_seq_one_letter_code
_entity_poly.pdbx_strand_id
1 'polypeptide(L)'
;MLREAATYGIDNRVRECAQKLQDTALLAKLSAGDLVAQEAKYHVKCLIYLYRKASRVANDDESEGGTQSPISHGIALAELVSFIEESRSEDNVAPVFKMSDLLKMYGNRLEKMGAEQEGRVHSTRLKNRLLTYVPDIETYKQGREHLLAFKDDIGPALRRACEEDFDSNYMQIYKAVKIVRSDMMATSSEFNGTFAADCQEKSVPRSLLTLVNMLLYGPDITTDSFSQETLSIAQMLIFNSHKRIQKSNRHAKSRETPSQMYLGIVIHCQTRKRGLIDKLYKLGLSVSYDRILSVSASLTNTLCKQYQEDGYVCPPSLRIQGGRVTESLPDSYAVVKPAVLKTNVPVIPVTDSTCKGCTGDLHEAVQNEYRWLETVSNSKEYDIEERTLVSWGAYHAEHEPIKDFEPCVSALLPLFEEEAKSVAMIKHSFDVIKTSVEALNPGPEMARLTKEFESTVSDFEVEEDEHHHENKTSVQKSFLKDIWSMVEVMNELGNPFMEDSQDLLVLDTKDIAPTSVVDTIRKIEKIGKTQYEKYIEDRLIKRTVPIFEPIKKMHWHYLELHTGRLFRQ
;
A
#
# COMPACT_ATOMS: atom_id res chain seq x y z
N MET A 1 22.38 67.01 -11.11
CA MET A 1 22.53 67.62 -12.45
C MET A 1 21.67 68.88 -12.49
N LEU A 2 22.30 70.04 -12.64
CA LEU A 2 21.63 71.32 -12.91
C LEU A 2 21.41 71.46 -14.41
N ARG A 3 20.47 72.31 -14.83
CA ARG A 3 20.29 72.77 -16.22
C ARG A 3 20.22 74.28 -16.26
N GLU A 4 20.77 74.89 -17.30
CA GLU A 4 20.66 76.33 -17.55
C GLU A 4 19.27 76.69 -18.11
N ALA A 5 18.78 77.88 -17.75
CA ALA A 5 17.56 78.47 -18.28
C ALA A 5 17.79 79.02 -19.69
N ALA A 6 18.04 78.15 -20.66
CA ALA A 6 18.42 78.52 -22.03
C ALA A 6 17.28 79.08 -22.91
N THR A 7 16.07 79.32 -22.38
CA THR A 7 14.94 79.86 -23.14
C THR A 7 14.03 80.77 -22.31
N TYR A 8 13.55 81.86 -22.93
CA TYR A 8 12.54 82.77 -22.35
C TYR A 8 11.23 82.07 -21.94
N GLY A 9 10.88 80.95 -22.60
CA GLY A 9 9.74 80.12 -22.22
C GLY A 9 9.87 79.44 -20.85
N ILE A 10 11.08 79.33 -20.31
CA ILE A 10 11.32 78.90 -18.92
C ILE A 10 11.19 80.10 -17.97
N ASP A 11 11.74 81.27 -18.31
CA ASP A 11 11.58 82.48 -17.49
C ASP A 11 10.11 82.83 -17.29
N ASN A 12 9.37 83.06 -18.38
CA ASN A 12 7.95 83.47 -18.32
C ASN A 12 7.13 82.51 -17.44
N ARG A 13 7.29 81.20 -17.62
CA ARG A 13 6.53 80.18 -16.89
C ARG A 13 6.96 80.03 -15.44
N VAL A 14 8.24 80.24 -15.11
CA VAL A 14 8.71 80.31 -13.72
C VAL A 14 8.20 81.59 -13.04
N ARG A 15 8.17 82.71 -13.77
CA ARG A 15 7.68 84.02 -13.32
C ARG A 15 6.17 84.00 -13.05
N GLU A 16 5.38 83.45 -13.95
CA GLU A 16 3.95 83.15 -13.73
C GLU A 16 3.73 82.27 -12.49
N CYS A 17 4.49 81.18 -12.34
CA CYS A 17 4.35 80.29 -11.19
C CYS A 17 4.76 80.97 -9.88
N ALA A 18 5.79 81.83 -9.89
CA ALA A 18 6.22 82.61 -8.73
C ALA A 18 5.16 83.66 -8.34
N GLN A 19 4.52 84.31 -9.32
CA GLN A 19 3.40 85.24 -9.12
C GLN A 19 2.18 84.52 -8.53
N LYS A 20 1.73 83.41 -9.14
CA LYS A 20 0.59 82.61 -8.67
C LYS A 20 0.80 82.02 -7.27
N LEU A 21 2.05 81.76 -6.88
CA LEU A 21 2.41 81.26 -5.55
C LEU A 21 2.73 82.36 -4.53
N GLN A 22 2.69 83.63 -4.95
CA GLN A 22 3.18 84.79 -4.18
C GLN A 22 4.57 84.56 -3.54
N ASP A 23 5.46 83.85 -4.27
CA ASP A 23 6.78 83.46 -3.77
C ASP A 23 7.74 84.67 -3.85
N THR A 24 7.63 85.56 -2.86
CA THR A 24 8.37 86.83 -2.79
C THR A 24 9.88 86.64 -2.88
N ALA A 25 10.42 85.54 -2.34
CA ALA A 25 11.85 85.22 -2.38
C ALA A 25 12.33 84.77 -3.78
N LEU A 26 11.47 84.11 -4.57
CA LEU A 26 11.74 83.81 -5.97
C LEU A 26 11.51 85.03 -6.87
N LEU A 27 10.46 85.81 -6.64
CA LEU A 27 10.15 87.05 -7.36
C LEU A 27 11.26 88.09 -7.22
N ALA A 28 11.82 88.27 -6.02
CA ALA A 28 12.94 89.20 -5.76
C ALA A 28 14.26 88.81 -6.46
N LYS A 29 14.38 87.56 -6.95
CA LYS A 29 15.50 87.13 -7.80
C LYS A 29 15.19 87.35 -9.28
N LEU A 30 13.95 87.09 -9.68
CA LEU A 30 13.43 87.36 -11.02
C LEU A 30 13.34 88.86 -11.36
N SER A 31 13.41 89.76 -10.37
CA SER A 31 13.43 91.22 -10.60
C SER A 31 14.80 91.78 -11.00
N ALA A 32 15.89 91.01 -10.88
CA ALA A 32 17.24 91.45 -11.27
C ALA A 32 17.55 91.29 -12.77
N GLY A 33 16.63 90.71 -13.55
CA GLY A 33 16.78 90.38 -14.97
C GLY A 33 15.98 89.13 -15.32
N ASP A 34 15.98 88.70 -16.59
CA ASP A 34 15.45 87.39 -16.95
C ASP A 34 16.44 86.26 -16.60
N LEU A 35 15.94 85.02 -16.48
CA LEU A 35 16.74 83.85 -16.12
C LEU A 35 17.83 83.49 -17.14
N VAL A 36 17.73 83.95 -18.39
CA VAL A 36 18.76 83.71 -19.42
C VAL A 36 19.93 84.67 -19.20
N ALA A 37 19.65 85.96 -19.03
CA ALA A 37 20.63 87.00 -18.74
C ALA A 37 21.33 86.84 -17.38
N GLN A 38 20.69 86.16 -16.41
CA GLN A 38 21.30 85.78 -15.13
C GLN A 38 22.10 84.45 -15.17
N GLU A 39 22.26 83.82 -16.34
CA GLU A 39 22.84 82.47 -16.51
C GLU A 39 22.23 81.40 -15.57
N ALA A 40 20.95 81.55 -15.22
CA ALA A 40 20.37 80.89 -14.05
C ALA A 40 20.26 79.38 -14.22
N LYS A 41 20.70 78.62 -13.21
CA LYS A 41 20.79 77.14 -13.25
C LYS A 41 19.80 76.52 -12.26
N TYR A 42 18.92 75.65 -12.76
CA TYR A 42 17.82 75.06 -12.00
C TYR A 42 17.92 73.53 -11.91
N HIS A 43 17.32 72.96 -10.87
CA HIS A 43 17.10 71.52 -10.75
C HIS A 43 15.78 71.14 -11.43
N VAL A 44 15.79 70.16 -12.35
CA VAL A 44 14.58 69.68 -13.05
C VAL A 44 13.49 69.22 -12.06
N LYS A 45 13.87 68.56 -10.96
CA LYS A 45 12.93 68.17 -9.88
C LYS A 45 12.28 69.38 -9.19
N CYS A 46 13.03 70.46 -8.96
CA CYS A 46 12.50 71.68 -8.35
C CYS A 46 11.58 72.44 -9.31
N LEU A 47 11.87 72.47 -10.61
CA LEU A 47 11.00 73.08 -11.62
C LEU A 47 9.65 72.33 -11.72
N ILE A 48 9.70 70.99 -11.77
CA ILE A 48 8.49 70.15 -11.76
C ILE A 48 7.70 70.35 -10.45
N TYR A 49 8.37 70.51 -9.31
CA TYR A 49 7.73 70.80 -8.03
C TYR A 49 7.06 72.17 -8.02
N LEU A 50 7.74 73.23 -8.50
CA LEU A 50 7.20 74.59 -8.60
C LEU A 50 5.93 74.61 -9.47
N TYR A 51 5.99 74.01 -10.67
CA TYR A 51 4.83 73.92 -11.56
C TYR A 51 3.68 73.14 -10.92
N ARG A 52 3.95 71.99 -10.27
CA ARG A 52 2.92 71.23 -9.54
C ARG A 52 2.34 71.97 -8.34
N LYS A 53 3.11 72.83 -7.67
CA LYS A 53 2.62 73.68 -6.56
C LYS A 53 1.71 74.79 -7.10
N ALA A 54 2.13 75.48 -8.18
CA ALA A 54 1.33 76.52 -8.82
C ALA A 54 0.02 75.98 -9.44
N SER A 55 0.04 74.80 -10.05
CA SER A 55 -1.16 74.11 -10.55
C SER A 55 -2.09 73.59 -9.45
N ARG A 56 -1.68 73.56 -8.17
CA ARG A 56 -2.61 73.27 -7.07
C ARG A 56 -3.40 74.51 -6.69
N VAL A 57 -2.71 75.63 -6.45
CA VAL A 57 -3.36 76.91 -6.12
C VAL A 57 -4.34 77.33 -7.22
N ALA A 58 -3.98 77.17 -8.51
CA ALA A 58 -4.91 77.41 -9.61
C ALA A 58 -6.18 76.54 -9.57
N ASN A 59 -6.09 75.30 -9.08
CA ASN A 59 -7.23 74.39 -8.93
C ASN A 59 -8.01 74.63 -7.63
N ASP A 60 -7.44 75.34 -6.65
CA ASP A 60 -8.13 75.75 -5.43
C ASP A 60 -8.93 77.05 -5.69
N ASP A 61 -8.35 78.01 -6.44
CA ASP A 61 -9.00 79.29 -6.82
C ASP A 61 -10.11 79.13 -7.89
N GLU A 62 -9.98 78.22 -8.86
CA GLU A 62 -11.03 77.93 -9.86
C GLU A 62 -12.08 76.92 -9.34
N SER A 63 -12.61 77.12 -8.12
CA SER A 63 -13.58 76.18 -7.51
C SER A 63 -14.93 76.78 -7.06
N GLU A 64 -15.17 78.09 -7.22
CA GLU A 64 -16.53 78.69 -7.14
C GLU A 64 -17.23 78.69 -8.51
N GLY A 65 -17.46 77.50 -9.08
CA GLY A 65 -17.92 77.38 -10.48
C GLY A 65 -18.62 76.08 -10.89
N GLY A 66 -19.15 75.29 -9.95
CA GLY A 66 -19.84 74.03 -10.25
C GLY A 66 -21.19 73.88 -9.55
N THR A 67 -22.28 73.71 -10.30
CA THR A 67 -23.67 73.65 -9.80
C THR A 67 -24.03 72.29 -9.18
N GLN A 68 -23.11 71.67 -8.43
CA GLN A 68 -23.41 70.49 -7.63
C GLN A 68 -23.99 70.92 -6.28
N SER A 69 -25.27 70.61 -6.06
CA SER A 69 -26.00 70.91 -4.82
C SER A 69 -25.21 70.46 -3.57
N PRO A 70 -24.69 71.39 -2.73
CA PRO A 70 -24.00 71.01 -1.50
C PRO A 70 -24.95 70.33 -0.51
N ILE A 71 -26.26 70.62 -0.61
CA ILE A 71 -27.34 69.98 0.13
C ILE A 71 -27.40 68.49 -0.22
N SER A 72 -27.33 68.12 -1.50
CA SER A 72 -27.34 66.71 -1.94
C SER A 72 -26.11 65.94 -1.43
N HIS A 73 -24.94 66.58 -1.41
CA HIS A 73 -23.73 66.02 -0.81
C HIS A 73 -23.75 65.95 0.72
N GLY A 74 -24.59 66.75 1.38
CA GLY A 74 -24.91 66.67 2.80
C GLY A 74 -25.85 65.50 3.11
N ILE A 75 -27.00 65.43 2.44
CA ILE A 75 -28.02 64.37 2.61
C ILE A 75 -27.40 62.98 2.37
N ALA A 76 -26.67 62.79 1.26
CA ALA A 76 -26.01 61.52 0.98
C ALA A 76 -24.95 61.11 2.02
N LEU A 77 -24.41 62.07 2.80
CA LEU A 77 -23.50 61.74 3.90
C LEU A 77 -24.27 61.42 5.19
N ALA A 78 -25.30 62.22 5.51
CA ALA A 78 -26.12 62.00 6.69
C ALA A 78 -26.77 60.61 6.67
N GLU A 79 -27.33 60.19 5.53
CA GLU A 79 -27.88 58.84 5.37
C GLU A 79 -26.82 57.73 5.43
N LEU A 80 -25.60 57.98 4.93
CA LEU A 80 -24.51 57.01 5.01
C LEU A 80 -23.98 56.86 6.45
N VAL A 81 -23.99 57.94 7.23
CA VAL A 81 -23.70 57.92 8.67
C VAL A 81 -24.81 57.21 9.43
N SER A 82 -26.08 57.53 9.15
CA SER A 82 -27.26 56.86 9.73
C SER A 82 -27.19 55.34 9.50
N PHE A 83 -26.90 54.90 8.27
CA PHE A 83 -26.68 53.48 7.95
C PHE A 83 -25.54 52.83 8.78
N ILE A 84 -24.44 53.55 9.01
CA ILE A 84 -23.30 53.06 9.80
C ILE A 84 -23.64 52.95 11.30
N GLU A 85 -24.45 53.86 11.83
CA GLU A 85 -24.88 53.89 13.24
C GLU A 85 -26.07 52.95 13.52
N GLU A 86 -27.00 52.82 12.58
CA GLU A 86 -28.06 51.80 12.59
C GLU A 86 -27.46 50.39 12.55
N SER A 87 -26.42 50.16 11.75
CA SER A 87 -25.67 48.89 11.70
C SER A 87 -24.94 48.55 13.02
N ARG A 88 -24.71 49.53 13.92
CA ARG A 88 -24.20 49.32 15.30
C ARG A 88 -25.31 48.95 16.28
N SER A 89 -26.57 49.20 15.90
CA SER A 89 -27.76 49.02 16.75
C SER A 89 -28.41 47.64 16.59
N GLU A 90 -27.94 46.80 15.66
CA GLU A 90 -28.31 45.40 15.58
C GLU A 90 -27.49 44.58 16.62
N ASP A 91 -28.09 44.30 17.79
CA ASP A 91 -27.50 43.68 19.01
C ASP A 91 -26.63 42.40 18.83
N ASN A 92 -26.53 41.84 17.62
CA ASN A 92 -25.71 40.67 17.31
C ASN A 92 -24.73 40.87 16.14
N VAL A 93 -24.53 42.08 15.60
CA VAL A 93 -23.58 42.36 14.50
C VAL A 93 -22.46 43.29 15.00
N ALA A 94 -21.21 42.95 14.70
CA ALA A 94 -20.05 43.83 14.91
C ALA A 94 -19.55 44.27 13.53
N PRO A 95 -20.05 45.39 12.98
CA PRO A 95 -19.95 45.67 11.55
C PRO A 95 -18.54 46.13 11.15
N VAL A 96 -18.02 45.53 10.08
CA VAL A 96 -16.75 45.92 9.44
C VAL A 96 -17.03 46.37 8.01
N PHE A 97 -17.01 47.69 7.78
CA PHE A 97 -17.38 48.29 6.50
C PHE A 97 -16.17 48.41 5.56
N LYS A 98 -16.36 48.10 4.28
CA LYS A 98 -15.37 48.37 3.23
C LYS A 98 -15.53 49.78 2.70
N MET A 99 -14.46 50.58 2.72
CA MET A 99 -14.45 51.94 2.13
C MET A 99 -14.84 51.92 0.64
N SER A 100 -14.53 50.84 -0.08
CA SER A 100 -14.88 50.66 -1.49
C SER A 100 -16.38 50.51 -1.71
N ASP A 101 -17.12 49.92 -0.76
CA ASP A 101 -18.57 49.73 -0.82
C ASP A 101 -19.31 50.96 -0.29
N LEU A 102 -18.83 51.59 0.79
CA LEU A 102 -19.34 52.89 1.24
C LEU A 102 -19.25 53.96 0.13
N LEU A 103 -18.20 53.93 -0.69
CA LEU A 103 -18.08 54.80 -1.88
C LEU A 103 -19.13 54.51 -2.96
N LYS A 104 -19.48 53.24 -3.19
CA LYS A 104 -20.57 52.87 -4.11
C LYS A 104 -21.91 53.35 -3.57
N MET A 105 -22.18 53.11 -2.28
CA MET A 105 -23.43 53.55 -1.63
C MET A 105 -23.59 55.07 -1.70
N TYR A 106 -22.51 55.82 -1.42
CA TYR A 106 -22.49 57.28 -1.53
C TYR A 106 -22.73 57.76 -2.98
N GLY A 107 -22.01 57.21 -3.97
CA GLY A 107 -22.17 57.56 -5.39
C GLY A 107 -23.57 57.25 -5.91
N ASN A 108 -24.05 56.02 -5.70
CA ASN A 108 -25.39 55.57 -6.08
C ASN A 108 -26.50 56.43 -5.45
N ARG A 109 -26.28 57.00 -4.24
CA ARG A 109 -27.26 57.89 -3.59
C ARG A 109 -27.24 59.30 -4.15
N LEU A 110 -26.08 59.84 -4.53
CA LEU A 110 -25.98 61.11 -5.27
C LEU A 110 -26.67 61.03 -6.63
N GLU A 111 -26.42 59.96 -7.38
CA GLU A 111 -27.07 59.68 -8.67
C GLU A 111 -28.60 59.63 -8.54
N LYS A 112 -29.11 58.92 -7.53
CA LYS A 112 -30.55 58.88 -7.18
C LYS A 112 -31.15 60.22 -6.76
N MET A 113 -30.34 61.24 -6.49
CA MET A 113 -30.77 62.61 -6.16
C MET A 113 -30.51 63.60 -7.31
N GLY A 114 -30.25 63.11 -8.53
CA GLY A 114 -30.12 63.95 -9.73
C GLY A 114 -28.84 64.79 -9.78
N ALA A 115 -27.81 64.44 -9.00
CA ALA A 115 -26.52 65.11 -9.05
C ALA A 115 -25.66 64.57 -10.21
N GLU A 116 -25.47 65.38 -11.25
CA GLU A 116 -24.53 65.06 -12.33
C GLU A 116 -23.09 65.04 -11.79
N GLN A 117 -22.49 63.84 -11.72
CA GLN A 117 -21.13 63.66 -11.21
C GLN A 117 -20.08 64.01 -12.29
N GLU A 118 -19.64 65.27 -12.31
CA GLU A 118 -18.38 65.67 -12.93
C GLU A 118 -17.17 65.13 -12.12
N GLY A 119 -16.97 63.81 -12.19
CA GLY A 119 -15.82 63.13 -11.63
C GLY A 119 -16.13 62.16 -10.48
N ARG A 120 -15.23 61.18 -10.33
CA ARG A 120 -15.34 60.08 -9.37
C ARG A 120 -15.09 60.56 -7.93
N VAL A 121 -16.04 60.30 -7.03
CA VAL A 121 -15.92 60.61 -5.59
C VAL A 121 -14.59 60.10 -5.02
N HIS A 122 -13.78 61.00 -4.46
CA HIS A 122 -12.45 60.68 -3.97
C HIS A 122 -12.49 59.97 -2.60
N SER A 123 -11.96 58.74 -2.55
CA SER A 123 -11.98 57.87 -1.37
C SER A 123 -11.49 58.56 -0.08
N THR A 124 -10.34 59.22 -0.13
CA THR A 124 -9.77 59.96 1.02
C THR A 124 -10.68 61.09 1.51
N ARG A 125 -11.43 61.77 0.62
CA ARG A 125 -12.31 62.89 1.01
C ARG A 125 -13.58 62.37 1.69
N LEU A 126 -14.13 61.24 1.24
CA LEU A 126 -15.26 60.59 1.94
C LEU A 126 -14.80 59.98 3.28
N LYS A 127 -13.65 59.30 3.33
CA LYS A 127 -13.05 58.78 4.57
C LYS A 127 -12.91 59.87 5.63
N ASN A 128 -12.28 61.00 5.28
CA ASN A 128 -12.04 62.08 6.24
C ASN A 128 -13.35 62.71 6.73
N ARG A 129 -14.39 62.79 5.88
CA ARG A 129 -15.73 63.23 6.29
C ARG A 129 -16.37 62.24 7.26
N LEU A 130 -16.37 60.94 6.97
CA LEU A 130 -16.92 59.91 7.87
C LEU A 130 -16.25 59.96 9.26
N LEU A 131 -14.92 60.04 9.32
CA LEU A 131 -14.15 60.20 10.56
C LEU A 131 -14.40 61.53 11.32
N THR A 132 -15.06 62.51 10.68
CA THR A 132 -15.43 63.78 11.32
C THR A 132 -16.78 63.71 12.01
N TYR A 133 -17.72 62.91 11.47
CA TYR A 133 -19.08 62.75 12.01
C TYR A 133 -19.24 61.51 12.90
N VAL A 134 -18.46 60.46 12.66
CA VAL A 134 -18.43 59.23 13.47
C VAL A 134 -17.02 59.08 14.08
N PRO A 135 -16.75 59.62 15.28
CA PRO A 135 -15.41 59.61 15.88
C PRO A 135 -15.01 58.23 16.43
N ASP A 136 -15.98 57.37 16.76
CA ASP A 136 -15.78 56.02 17.32
C ASP A 136 -15.22 55.01 16.30
N ILE A 137 -15.17 55.36 15.01
CA ILE A 137 -14.79 54.45 13.92
C ILE A 137 -13.31 54.57 13.58
N GLU A 138 -12.56 53.48 13.75
CA GLU A 138 -11.15 53.40 13.35
C GLU A 138 -11.01 52.79 11.95
N THR A 139 -9.87 53.02 11.29
CA THR A 139 -9.65 52.51 9.92
C THR A 139 -8.41 51.64 9.79
N TYR A 140 -8.61 50.44 9.27
CA TYR A 140 -7.57 49.42 9.10
C TYR A 140 -7.24 49.23 7.62
N LYS A 141 -5.95 49.09 7.29
CA LYS A 141 -5.50 49.01 5.89
C LYS A 141 -5.21 47.57 5.49
N GLN A 142 -6.02 47.03 4.57
CA GLN A 142 -5.82 45.70 3.99
C GLN A 142 -5.32 45.83 2.55
N GLY A 143 -4.00 45.91 2.38
CA GLY A 143 -3.37 46.08 1.07
C GLY A 143 -3.71 47.43 0.41
N ARG A 144 -4.62 47.42 -0.57
CA ARG A 144 -5.17 48.62 -1.24
C ARG A 144 -6.52 49.07 -0.67
N GLU A 145 -7.21 48.23 0.08
CA GLU A 145 -8.50 48.53 0.69
C GLU A 145 -8.33 49.14 2.09
N HIS A 146 -9.32 49.94 2.50
CA HIS A 146 -9.48 50.38 3.87
C HIS A 146 -10.78 49.80 4.41
N LEU A 147 -10.67 49.12 5.55
CA LEU A 147 -11.79 48.69 6.38
C LEU A 147 -12.04 49.78 7.43
N LEU A 148 -13.29 49.92 7.86
CA LEU A 148 -13.72 50.78 8.94
C LEU A 148 -14.51 49.92 9.95
N ALA A 149 -14.20 50.05 11.24
CA ALA A 149 -14.90 49.33 12.31
C ALA A 149 -14.90 50.19 13.58
N PHE A 150 -15.93 50.08 14.40
CA PHE A 150 -15.97 50.78 15.68
C PHE A 150 -14.93 50.20 16.65
N LYS A 151 -14.32 51.07 17.46
CA LYS A 151 -13.24 50.69 18.39
C LYS A 151 -13.63 49.53 19.33
N ASP A 152 -14.87 49.57 19.83
CA ASP A 152 -15.37 48.58 20.80
C ASP A 152 -15.76 47.25 20.11
N ASP A 153 -16.16 47.30 18.84
CA ASP A 153 -16.64 46.15 18.06
C ASP A 153 -15.52 45.23 17.54
N ILE A 154 -14.27 45.69 17.53
CA ILE A 154 -13.12 44.89 17.09
C ILE A 154 -12.93 43.65 17.97
N GLY A 155 -13.14 43.78 19.28
CA GLY A 155 -13.08 42.65 20.23
C GLY A 155 -14.15 41.58 19.91
N PRO A 156 -15.44 41.94 19.88
CA PRO A 156 -16.53 41.07 19.42
C PRO A 156 -16.38 40.52 18.00
N ALA A 157 -15.85 41.28 17.05
CA ALA A 157 -15.62 40.83 15.67
C ALA A 157 -14.48 39.81 15.58
N LEU A 158 -13.35 40.05 16.27
CA LEU A 158 -12.27 39.08 16.39
C LEU A 158 -12.72 37.83 17.16
N ARG A 159 -13.50 37.99 18.23
CA ARG A 159 -14.08 36.85 18.94
C ARG A 159 -14.94 36.00 18.01
N ARG A 160 -15.85 36.58 17.25
CA ARG A 160 -16.67 35.86 16.26
C ARG A 160 -15.89 35.26 15.09
N ALA A 161 -14.76 35.86 14.71
CA ALA A 161 -13.84 35.26 13.75
C ALA A 161 -13.02 34.07 14.33
N CYS A 162 -13.02 33.92 15.65
CA CYS A 162 -12.39 32.81 16.40
C CYS A 162 -13.40 31.87 17.07
N GLU A 163 -14.71 32.17 17.03
CA GLU A 163 -15.78 31.28 17.46
C GLU A 163 -16.00 30.25 16.36
N GLU A 164 -15.68 28.98 16.63
CA GLU A 164 -15.84 27.90 15.66
C GLU A 164 -17.32 27.65 15.38
N ASP A 165 -17.79 28.11 14.22
CA ASP A 165 -19.09 27.71 13.66
C ASP A 165 -19.03 26.22 13.26
N PHE A 166 -19.36 25.37 14.24
CA PHE A 166 -19.43 23.93 14.08
C PHE A 166 -20.42 23.52 12.98
N ASP A 167 -21.53 24.24 12.79
CA ASP A 167 -22.52 23.90 11.75
C ASP A 167 -21.98 24.19 10.34
N SER A 168 -21.26 25.30 10.15
CA SER A 168 -20.50 25.56 8.92
C SER A 168 -19.41 24.51 8.69
N ASN A 169 -18.65 24.15 9.73
CA ASN A 169 -17.59 23.15 9.63
C ASN A 169 -18.15 21.76 9.28
N TYR A 170 -19.23 21.31 9.93
CA TYR A 170 -19.93 20.06 9.57
C TYR A 170 -20.57 20.13 8.19
N MET A 171 -21.08 21.29 7.75
CA MET A 171 -21.58 21.49 6.39
C MET A 171 -20.46 21.42 5.33
N GLN A 172 -19.25 21.87 5.66
CA GLN A 172 -18.05 21.70 4.80
C GLN A 172 -17.62 20.24 4.72
N ILE A 173 -17.54 19.53 5.85
CA ILE A 173 -17.27 18.09 5.92
C ILE A 173 -18.32 17.32 5.10
N TYR A 174 -19.61 17.64 5.26
CA TYR A 174 -20.69 17.01 4.50
C TYR A 174 -20.54 17.22 2.97
N LYS A 175 -20.13 18.41 2.52
CA LYS A 175 -19.86 18.69 1.10
C LYS A 175 -18.70 17.82 0.59
N ALA A 176 -17.60 17.72 1.32
CA ALA A 176 -16.45 16.87 0.96
C ALA A 176 -16.84 15.37 0.91
N VAL A 177 -17.52 14.87 1.96
CA VAL A 177 -18.04 13.50 2.03
C VAL A 177 -19.01 13.22 0.89
N LYS A 178 -19.88 14.17 0.51
CA LYS A 178 -20.82 14.02 -0.61
C LYS A 178 -20.10 13.86 -1.96
N ILE A 179 -19.02 14.60 -2.19
CA ILE A 179 -18.19 14.48 -3.41
C ILE A 179 -17.52 13.11 -3.45
N VAL A 180 -16.70 12.78 -2.44
CA VAL A 180 -15.95 11.51 -2.41
C VAL A 180 -16.89 10.30 -2.43
N ARG A 181 -18.03 10.37 -1.73
CA ARG A 181 -19.05 9.31 -1.79
C ARG A 181 -19.73 9.20 -3.16
N SER A 182 -19.87 10.29 -3.92
CA SER A 182 -20.38 10.20 -5.29
C SER A 182 -19.44 9.35 -6.15
N ASP A 183 -18.15 9.64 -6.08
CA ASP A 183 -17.12 8.95 -6.85
C ASP A 183 -17.02 7.47 -6.44
N MET A 184 -16.96 7.18 -5.13
CA MET A 184 -17.03 5.81 -4.59
C MET A 184 -18.27 5.03 -5.04
N MET A 185 -19.36 5.69 -5.43
CA MET A 185 -20.60 5.05 -5.90
C MET A 185 -20.66 4.92 -7.43
N ALA A 186 -19.81 5.63 -8.16
CA ALA A 186 -19.55 5.45 -9.58
C ALA A 186 -18.47 4.39 -9.85
N THR A 187 -17.39 4.37 -9.05
CA THR A 187 -16.36 3.32 -9.11
C THR A 187 -16.96 1.93 -8.90
N SER A 188 -16.50 0.99 -9.71
CA SER A 188 -16.91 -0.41 -9.74
C SER A 188 -15.71 -1.27 -10.12
N SER A 189 -15.34 -2.24 -9.29
CA SER A 189 -14.31 -3.23 -9.56
C SER A 189 -14.90 -4.63 -9.42
N GLU A 190 -14.66 -5.49 -10.40
CA GLU A 190 -14.97 -6.92 -10.32
C GLU A 190 -13.70 -7.72 -10.59
N PHE A 191 -13.41 -8.68 -9.72
CA PHE A 191 -12.23 -9.52 -9.86
C PHE A 191 -12.39 -10.49 -11.05
N ASN A 192 -11.47 -10.38 -12.03
CA ASN A 192 -11.52 -11.05 -13.33
C ASN A 192 -10.65 -12.31 -13.43
N GLY A 193 -9.87 -12.65 -12.39
CA GLY A 193 -8.98 -13.83 -12.38
C GLY A 193 -7.47 -13.55 -12.46
N THR A 194 -7.06 -12.27 -12.34
CA THR A 194 -5.67 -11.82 -12.27
C THR A 194 -5.55 -10.49 -11.52
N PHE A 195 -4.37 -10.18 -10.98
CA PHE A 195 -4.04 -8.85 -10.47
C PHE A 195 -3.04 -8.16 -11.41
N ALA A 196 -3.49 -7.11 -12.09
CA ALA A 196 -2.60 -6.24 -12.88
C ALA A 196 -1.78 -5.33 -11.95
N ALA A 197 -0.59 -4.91 -12.38
CA ALA A 197 0.33 -4.06 -11.59
C ALA A 197 -0.34 -2.83 -10.96
N ASP A 198 -1.24 -2.16 -11.68
CA ASP A 198 -1.97 -0.96 -11.23
C ASP A 198 -3.39 -1.24 -10.71
N CYS A 199 -3.71 -2.50 -10.38
CA CYS A 199 -5.05 -2.89 -9.93
C CYS A 199 -5.45 -2.23 -8.60
N GLN A 200 -4.49 -2.02 -7.69
CA GLN A 200 -4.73 -1.35 -6.41
C GLN A 200 -5.25 0.08 -6.64
N GLU A 201 -4.52 0.91 -7.39
CA GLU A 201 -4.95 2.27 -7.73
C GLU A 201 -6.28 2.29 -8.51
N LYS A 202 -6.40 1.48 -9.58
CA LYS A 202 -7.60 1.46 -10.44
C LYS A 202 -8.88 1.06 -9.70
N SER A 203 -8.78 0.34 -8.59
CA SER A 203 -9.93 -0.04 -7.78
C SER A 203 -10.54 1.10 -6.96
N VAL A 204 -9.90 2.28 -6.92
CA VAL A 204 -10.24 3.41 -6.05
C VAL A 204 -10.24 4.74 -6.84
N PRO A 205 -11.22 5.66 -6.63
CA PRO A 205 -11.15 6.99 -7.24
C PRO A 205 -10.08 7.84 -6.54
N ARG A 206 -9.32 8.62 -7.32
CA ARG A 206 -8.25 9.51 -6.82
C ARG A 206 -8.75 10.44 -5.69
N SER A 207 -10.01 10.88 -5.72
CA SER A 207 -10.61 11.71 -4.68
C SER A 207 -10.70 11.03 -3.30
N LEU A 208 -10.90 9.70 -3.24
CA LEU A 208 -10.82 8.96 -1.98
C LEU A 208 -9.36 8.74 -1.56
N LEU A 209 -8.46 8.41 -2.50
CA LEU A 209 -7.04 8.23 -2.19
C LEU A 209 -6.43 9.52 -1.62
N THR A 210 -6.68 10.68 -2.25
CA THR A 210 -6.25 11.97 -1.72
C THR A 210 -6.88 12.27 -0.36
N LEU A 211 -8.16 11.96 -0.13
CA LEU A 211 -8.76 12.13 1.21
C LEU A 211 -8.09 11.25 2.27
N VAL A 212 -7.82 9.98 1.98
CA VAL A 212 -7.15 9.07 2.92
C VAL A 212 -5.71 9.52 3.17
N ASN A 213 -4.98 9.93 2.13
CA ASN A 213 -3.61 10.46 2.28
C ASN A 213 -3.59 11.71 3.18
N MET A 214 -4.56 12.63 2.98
CA MET A 214 -4.72 13.81 3.84
C MET A 214 -5.10 13.48 5.29
N LEU A 215 -5.76 12.34 5.55
CA LEU A 215 -6.08 11.88 6.90
C LEU A 215 -4.92 11.16 7.60
N LEU A 216 -3.99 10.56 6.84
CA LEU A 216 -2.83 9.85 7.38
C LEU A 216 -1.60 10.76 7.55
N TYR A 217 -1.32 11.62 6.57
CA TYR A 217 -0.08 12.40 6.48
C TYR A 217 -0.30 13.92 6.42
N GLY A 218 -1.56 14.37 6.32
CA GLY A 218 -1.91 15.77 6.13
C GLY A 218 -1.95 16.22 4.65
N PRO A 219 -2.38 17.47 4.39
CA PRO A 219 -2.44 18.01 3.03
C PRO A 219 -1.04 18.37 2.52
N ASP A 220 -0.54 17.57 1.57
CA ASP A 220 0.70 17.82 0.83
C ASP A 220 0.43 18.16 -0.64
N ILE A 221 1.40 18.82 -1.27
CA ILE A 221 1.45 19.24 -2.68
C ILE A 221 2.56 18.54 -3.49
N THR A 222 3.34 17.64 -2.87
CA THR A 222 4.54 17.01 -3.48
C THR A 222 4.41 15.50 -3.72
N THR A 223 3.47 14.80 -3.05
CA THR A 223 3.20 13.37 -3.28
C THR A 223 2.52 13.11 -4.63
N ASP A 224 3.28 12.66 -5.63
CA ASP A 224 2.75 12.10 -6.88
C ASP A 224 2.15 10.69 -6.69
N SER A 225 2.81 9.84 -5.89
CA SER A 225 2.38 8.49 -5.53
C SER A 225 1.65 8.43 -4.17
N PHE A 226 1.01 7.30 -3.86
CA PHE A 226 0.39 7.03 -2.57
C PHE A 226 1.06 5.84 -1.88
N SER A 227 1.08 5.84 -0.54
CA SER A 227 1.59 4.72 0.25
C SER A 227 0.66 3.51 0.23
N GLN A 228 1.18 2.33 0.59
CA GLN A 228 0.41 1.10 0.66
C GLN A 228 -0.70 1.17 1.74
N GLU A 229 -0.53 1.96 2.81
CA GLU A 229 -1.59 2.22 3.81
C GLU A 229 -2.75 3.00 3.19
N THR A 230 -2.44 4.07 2.44
CA THR A 230 -3.45 4.86 1.72
C THR A 230 -4.24 3.99 0.75
N LEU A 231 -3.55 3.16 -0.04
CA LEU A 231 -4.18 2.20 -0.97
C LEU A 231 -5.05 1.17 -0.24
N SER A 232 -4.54 0.58 0.84
CA SER A 232 -5.22 -0.49 1.58
C SER A 232 -6.47 0.01 2.31
N ILE A 233 -6.39 1.18 2.96
CA ILE A 233 -7.50 1.81 3.69
C ILE A 233 -8.57 2.29 2.71
N ALA A 234 -8.19 2.90 1.59
CA ALA A 234 -9.16 3.37 0.61
C ALA A 234 -9.89 2.22 -0.10
N GLN A 235 -9.20 1.11 -0.41
CA GLN A 235 -9.83 -0.15 -0.85
C GLN A 235 -10.81 -0.68 0.20
N MET A 236 -10.42 -0.72 1.48
CA MET A 236 -11.27 -1.17 2.59
C MET A 236 -12.54 -0.33 2.72
N LEU A 237 -12.44 0.99 2.55
CA LEU A 237 -13.58 1.91 2.57
C LEU A 237 -14.54 1.68 1.39
N ILE A 238 -14.04 1.34 0.20
CA ILE A 238 -14.91 0.95 -0.94
C ILE A 238 -15.58 -0.39 -0.70
N PHE A 239 -14.84 -1.42 -0.28
CA PHE A 239 -15.35 -2.76 -0.01
C PHE A 239 -16.52 -2.75 0.99
N ASN A 240 -16.43 -1.90 2.02
CA ASN A 240 -17.45 -1.74 3.07
C ASN A 240 -18.55 -0.72 2.74
N SER A 241 -18.50 -0.03 1.58
CA SER A 241 -19.46 1.02 1.24
C SER A 241 -20.74 0.49 0.59
N HIS A 242 -21.90 1.08 0.92
CA HIS A 242 -23.21 0.65 0.42
C HIS A 242 -23.97 1.81 -0.25
N LYS A 243 -24.68 1.51 -1.37
CA LYS A 243 -25.57 2.46 -2.07
C LYS A 243 -26.85 2.77 -1.29
N ARG A 244 -27.33 1.83 -0.47
CA ARG A 244 -28.40 1.99 0.55
C ARG A 244 -28.10 1.05 1.72
N ILE A 245 -28.60 1.36 2.92
CA ILE A 245 -28.52 0.44 4.06
C ILE A 245 -29.40 -0.78 3.75
N GLN A 246 -28.80 -1.96 3.61
CA GLN A 246 -29.50 -3.23 3.39
C GLN A 246 -29.22 -4.20 4.55
N LYS A 247 -30.21 -5.05 4.87
CA LYS A 247 -30.12 -5.99 6.01
C LYS A 247 -29.38 -7.30 5.69
N SER A 248 -29.13 -7.63 4.42
CA SER A 248 -28.79 -9.01 4.03
C SER A 248 -27.67 -9.16 2.97
N ASN A 249 -26.96 -8.10 2.60
CA ASN A 249 -25.72 -8.19 1.82
C ASN A 249 -24.83 -7.00 2.15
N ARG A 250 -23.66 -7.23 2.76
CA ARG A 250 -22.67 -6.19 3.08
C ARG A 250 -21.76 -5.85 1.90
N HIS A 251 -21.44 -6.84 1.06
CA HIS A 251 -20.45 -6.70 -0.01
C HIS A 251 -21.07 -7.13 -1.33
N ALA A 252 -21.03 -6.24 -2.33
CA ALA A 252 -21.45 -6.53 -3.70
C ALA A 252 -20.22 -6.92 -4.54
N LYS A 253 -20.39 -7.82 -5.51
CA LYS A 253 -19.27 -8.28 -6.36
C LYS A 253 -18.55 -7.13 -7.08
N SER A 254 -19.31 -6.12 -7.51
CA SER A 254 -18.84 -4.86 -8.10
C SER A 254 -18.14 -3.89 -7.13
N ARG A 255 -17.83 -4.34 -5.91
CA ARG A 255 -17.02 -3.66 -4.90
C ARG A 255 -15.96 -4.60 -4.31
N GLU A 256 -15.68 -5.72 -4.98
CA GLU A 256 -14.55 -6.57 -4.63
C GLU A 256 -13.26 -5.86 -5.07
N THR A 257 -12.55 -5.31 -4.09
CA THR A 257 -11.26 -4.64 -4.24
C THR A 257 -10.10 -5.64 -4.11
N PRO A 258 -8.97 -5.41 -4.80
CA PRO A 258 -7.85 -6.35 -4.83
C PRO A 258 -7.36 -6.84 -3.47
N SER A 259 -7.05 -5.96 -2.52
CA SER A 259 -6.51 -6.35 -1.21
C SER A 259 -7.44 -7.30 -0.42
N GLN A 260 -8.76 -7.09 -0.47
CA GLN A 260 -9.76 -7.88 0.25
C GLN A 260 -10.05 -9.22 -0.44
N MET A 261 -9.78 -9.33 -1.75
CA MET A 261 -9.77 -10.61 -2.47
C MET A 261 -8.48 -11.39 -2.14
N TYR A 262 -7.31 -10.74 -2.26
CA TYR A 262 -6.00 -11.29 -1.94
C TYR A 262 -5.93 -11.84 -0.51
N LEU A 263 -6.34 -11.05 0.49
CA LEU A 263 -6.32 -11.49 1.90
C LEU A 263 -7.18 -12.75 2.13
N GLY A 264 -8.29 -12.88 1.40
CA GLY A 264 -9.10 -14.10 1.40
C GLY A 264 -8.37 -15.29 0.76
N ILE A 265 -7.78 -15.08 -0.41
CA ILE A 265 -7.00 -16.09 -1.15
C ILE A 265 -5.82 -16.61 -0.33
N VAL A 266 -5.00 -15.72 0.25
CA VAL A 266 -3.81 -16.08 1.04
C VAL A 266 -4.19 -16.86 2.30
N ILE A 267 -5.14 -16.33 3.09
CA ILE A 267 -5.57 -17.01 4.32
C ILE A 267 -6.26 -18.34 4.01
N HIS A 268 -6.96 -18.46 2.88
CA HIS A 268 -7.44 -19.75 2.40
C HIS A 268 -6.28 -20.68 2.06
N CYS A 269 -5.26 -20.22 1.33
CA CYS A 269 -4.14 -21.04 0.90
C CYS A 269 -3.31 -21.59 2.07
N GLN A 270 -2.94 -20.71 3.01
CA GLN A 270 -2.13 -21.02 4.18
C GLN A 270 -2.89 -21.86 5.22
N THR A 271 -4.17 -21.54 5.49
CA THR A 271 -4.86 -22.12 6.66
C THR A 271 -5.91 -23.17 6.32
N ARG A 272 -6.52 -23.12 5.13
CA ARG A 272 -7.73 -23.87 4.71
C ARG A 272 -8.93 -23.76 5.68
N LYS A 273 -8.89 -22.89 6.70
CA LYS A 273 -9.87 -22.81 7.80
C LYS A 273 -11.02 -21.88 7.45
N ARG A 274 -12.12 -22.43 6.91
CA ARG A 274 -13.37 -21.69 6.63
C ARG A 274 -13.80 -20.76 7.77
N GLY A 275 -13.79 -21.24 9.01
CA GLY A 275 -14.22 -20.47 10.19
C GLY A 275 -13.34 -19.26 10.56
N LEU A 276 -12.14 -19.12 9.97
CA LEU A 276 -11.32 -17.92 10.08
C LEU A 276 -11.76 -16.87 9.05
N ILE A 277 -11.91 -17.28 7.79
CA ILE A 277 -12.37 -16.43 6.69
C ILE A 277 -13.79 -15.91 6.95
N ASP A 278 -14.70 -16.76 7.43
CA ASP A 278 -16.06 -16.36 7.80
C ASP A 278 -16.11 -15.39 9.00
N LYS A 279 -15.03 -15.26 9.80
CA LYS A 279 -14.87 -14.18 10.80
C LYS A 279 -14.37 -12.89 10.15
N LEU A 280 -13.35 -12.97 9.29
CA LEU A 280 -12.78 -11.78 8.61
C LEU A 280 -13.79 -11.12 7.67
N TYR A 281 -14.61 -11.91 6.96
CA TYR A 281 -15.77 -11.44 6.20
C TYR A 281 -16.82 -10.74 7.10
N LYS A 282 -17.06 -11.26 8.32
CA LYS A 282 -17.94 -10.59 9.31
C LYS A 282 -17.35 -9.33 9.92
N LEU A 283 -16.05 -9.08 9.77
CA LEU A 283 -15.39 -7.81 10.10
C LEU A 283 -15.24 -6.88 8.88
N GLY A 284 -15.66 -7.32 7.68
CA GLY A 284 -15.51 -6.53 6.45
C GLY A 284 -14.07 -6.44 5.93
N LEU A 285 -13.18 -7.33 6.37
CA LEU A 285 -11.74 -7.31 6.05
C LEU A 285 -11.37 -8.16 4.82
N SER A 286 -12.24 -9.10 4.42
CA SER A 286 -11.98 -10.10 3.38
C SER A 286 -13.28 -10.49 2.68
N VAL A 287 -13.18 -11.05 1.48
CA VAL A 287 -14.29 -11.76 0.80
C VAL A 287 -14.74 -13.01 1.57
N SER A 288 -15.95 -13.50 1.28
CA SER A 288 -16.52 -14.70 1.92
C SER A 288 -15.88 -16.00 1.43
N TYR A 289 -15.89 -17.04 2.24
CA TYR A 289 -15.32 -18.35 1.89
C TYR A 289 -15.92 -18.92 0.59
N ASP A 290 -17.23 -18.82 0.43
CA ASP A 290 -17.92 -19.31 -0.77
C ASP A 290 -17.59 -18.49 -2.04
N ARG A 291 -17.18 -17.21 -1.89
CA ARG A 291 -16.65 -16.41 -3.01
C ARG A 291 -15.26 -16.87 -3.41
N ILE A 292 -14.39 -17.22 -2.46
CA ILE A 292 -13.05 -17.77 -2.75
C ILE A 292 -13.17 -19.10 -3.49
N LEU A 293 -14.07 -19.99 -3.05
CA LEU A 293 -14.36 -21.23 -3.79
C LEU A 293 -14.95 -20.95 -5.18
N SER A 294 -15.83 -19.95 -5.32
CA SER A 294 -16.34 -19.51 -6.63
C SER A 294 -15.24 -18.96 -7.55
N VAL A 295 -14.22 -18.28 -7.02
CA VAL A 295 -13.05 -17.81 -7.78
C VAL A 295 -12.18 -19.00 -8.20
N SER A 296 -11.81 -19.87 -7.24
CA SER A 296 -11.02 -21.07 -7.51
C SER A 296 -11.66 -21.95 -8.58
N ALA A 297 -12.95 -22.25 -8.45
CA ALA A 297 -13.69 -23.03 -9.44
C ALA A 297 -13.77 -22.33 -10.81
N SER A 298 -13.85 -20.99 -10.85
CA SER A 298 -13.82 -20.24 -12.11
C SER A 298 -12.47 -20.34 -12.81
N LEU A 299 -11.35 -20.27 -12.05
CA LEU A 299 -10.00 -20.43 -12.58
C LEU A 299 -9.79 -21.85 -13.12
N THR A 300 -10.15 -22.88 -12.34
CA THR A 300 -10.10 -24.28 -12.78
C THR A 300 -10.94 -24.51 -14.03
N ASN A 301 -12.17 -23.97 -14.09
CA ASN A 301 -13.02 -24.11 -15.27
C ASN A 301 -12.45 -23.41 -16.53
N THR A 302 -11.78 -22.26 -16.37
CA THR A 302 -11.07 -21.60 -17.49
C THR A 302 -9.87 -22.44 -17.95
N LEU A 303 -9.08 -22.99 -17.04
CA LEU A 303 -7.98 -23.91 -17.39
C LEU A 303 -8.50 -25.20 -18.05
N CYS A 304 -9.62 -25.76 -17.62
CA CYS A 304 -10.23 -26.93 -18.23
C CYS A 304 -10.75 -26.66 -19.65
N LYS A 305 -11.24 -25.45 -19.94
CA LYS A 305 -11.60 -25.04 -21.31
C LYS A 305 -10.36 -24.88 -22.19
N GLN A 306 -9.34 -24.21 -21.68
CA GLN A 306 -8.08 -24.05 -22.41
C GLN A 306 -7.42 -25.41 -22.67
N TYR A 307 -7.47 -26.35 -21.73
CA TYR A 307 -7.04 -27.74 -21.96
C TYR A 307 -7.85 -28.43 -23.08
N GLN A 308 -9.14 -28.13 -23.23
CA GLN A 308 -9.99 -28.65 -24.32
C GLN A 308 -9.72 -27.97 -25.69
N GLU A 309 -9.15 -26.76 -25.68
CA GLU A 309 -8.81 -25.97 -26.89
C GLU A 309 -7.36 -26.21 -27.35
N ASP A 310 -6.41 -26.24 -26.42
CA ASP A 310 -4.96 -26.39 -26.64
C ASP A 310 -4.50 -27.87 -26.62
N GLY A 311 -5.19 -28.73 -25.87
CA GLY A 311 -4.86 -30.16 -25.70
C GLY A 311 -3.85 -30.48 -24.58
N TYR A 312 -3.26 -29.47 -23.94
CA TYR A 312 -2.27 -29.61 -22.86
C TYR A 312 -2.49 -28.58 -21.74
N VAL A 313 -2.00 -28.86 -20.54
CA VAL A 313 -2.12 -27.95 -19.38
C VAL A 313 -0.85 -27.14 -19.25
N CYS A 314 -0.91 -25.84 -19.58
CA CYS A 314 0.20 -24.90 -19.42
C CYS A 314 -0.11 -23.84 -18.35
N PRO A 315 0.74 -23.67 -17.30
CA PRO A 315 0.61 -22.60 -16.31
C PRO A 315 0.63 -21.22 -16.98
N PRO A 316 -0.17 -20.24 -16.52
CA PRO A 316 -0.12 -18.87 -17.06
C PRO A 316 1.28 -18.24 -16.97
N SER A 317 2.07 -18.58 -15.96
CA SER A 317 3.46 -18.13 -15.78
C SER A 317 4.41 -18.55 -16.92
N LEU A 318 4.06 -19.57 -17.71
CA LEU A 318 4.82 -20.03 -18.88
C LEU A 318 4.21 -19.54 -20.21
N ARG A 319 3.20 -18.66 -20.18
CA ARG A 319 2.52 -18.14 -21.39
C ARG A 319 3.01 -16.73 -21.74
N ILE A 320 4.02 -16.68 -22.61
CA ILE A 320 4.55 -15.42 -23.15
C ILE A 320 3.48 -14.73 -24.02
N GLN A 321 3.22 -13.44 -23.77
CA GLN A 321 2.32 -12.66 -24.62
C GLN A 321 2.95 -12.43 -26.01
N GLY A 322 2.28 -12.90 -27.06
CA GLY A 322 2.59 -12.50 -28.45
C GLY A 322 2.91 -13.63 -29.44
N GLY A 323 2.94 -14.90 -29.03
CA GLY A 323 3.24 -16.00 -29.97
C GLY A 323 2.62 -17.34 -29.60
N ARG A 324 2.24 -18.12 -30.62
CA ARG A 324 2.14 -19.57 -30.47
C ARG A 324 3.55 -20.13 -30.37
N VAL A 325 3.85 -20.83 -29.28
CA VAL A 325 4.85 -21.90 -29.28
C VAL A 325 4.11 -23.22 -29.04
N THR A 326 3.23 -23.55 -29.98
CA THR A 326 2.89 -24.95 -30.25
C THR A 326 4.03 -25.55 -31.06
N GLU A 327 5.19 -25.71 -30.44
CA GLU A 327 6.04 -26.83 -30.83
C GLU A 327 5.26 -28.09 -30.49
N SER A 328 5.12 -29.00 -31.45
CA SER A 328 4.72 -30.37 -31.15
C SER A 328 5.69 -30.93 -30.11
N LEU A 329 5.19 -31.70 -29.13
CA LEU A 329 6.05 -32.53 -28.28
C LEU A 329 7.07 -33.21 -29.20
N PRO A 330 8.40 -32.97 -29.01
CA PRO A 330 9.39 -33.34 -30.01
C PRO A 330 9.33 -34.84 -30.25
N ASP A 331 9.64 -35.31 -31.46
CA ASP A 331 9.44 -36.73 -31.82
C ASP A 331 10.07 -37.70 -30.80
N SER A 332 11.17 -37.31 -30.16
CA SER A 332 11.81 -38.02 -29.04
C SER A 332 10.94 -38.28 -27.80
N TYR A 333 9.79 -37.62 -27.67
CA TYR A 333 8.81 -37.83 -26.61
C TYR A 333 7.86 -39.00 -26.95
N ALA A 334 7.45 -39.15 -28.20
CA ALA A 334 6.50 -40.20 -28.62
C ALA A 334 7.20 -41.41 -29.26
N VAL A 335 8.31 -41.20 -29.96
CA VAL A 335 9.09 -42.24 -30.64
C VAL A 335 9.95 -43.00 -29.63
N VAL A 336 9.37 -44.09 -29.13
CA VAL A 336 10.01 -45.04 -28.21
C VAL A 336 11.19 -45.72 -28.93
N LYS A 337 12.42 -45.37 -28.56
CA LYS A 337 13.62 -45.95 -29.19
C LYS A 337 13.74 -47.44 -28.82
N PRO A 338 13.86 -48.38 -29.78
CA PRO A 338 13.92 -49.81 -29.49
C PRO A 338 15.02 -50.16 -28.48
N ALA A 339 14.63 -50.76 -27.36
CA ALA A 339 15.54 -51.24 -26.32
C ALA A 339 15.26 -52.72 -26.03
N VAL A 340 16.30 -53.54 -26.16
CA VAL A 340 16.25 -54.99 -25.93
C VAL A 340 17.10 -55.31 -24.71
N LEU A 341 16.55 -56.05 -23.74
CA LEU A 341 17.35 -56.62 -22.66
C LEU A 341 18.35 -57.61 -23.27
N LYS A 342 19.64 -57.47 -22.92
CA LYS A 342 20.68 -58.39 -23.41
C LYS A 342 20.51 -59.83 -22.89
N THR A 343 19.71 -60.04 -21.85
CA THR A 343 19.34 -61.35 -21.29
C THR A 343 17.89 -61.36 -20.77
N ASN A 344 17.16 -62.47 -21.00
CA ASN A 344 15.75 -62.61 -20.58
C ASN A 344 15.57 -62.76 -19.06
N VAL A 345 16.55 -63.33 -18.37
CA VAL A 345 16.76 -63.01 -16.96
C VAL A 345 17.66 -61.78 -16.97
N PRO A 346 17.21 -60.59 -16.54
CA PRO A 346 18.12 -59.48 -16.36
C PRO A 346 19.14 -59.95 -15.32
N VAL A 347 20.40 -60.06 -15.74
CA VAL A 347 21.49 -60.17 -14.79
C VAL A 347 21.55 -58.78 -14.16
N ILE A 348 20.84 -58.62 -13.03
CA ILE A 348 21.25 -57.66 -12.02
C ILE A 348 22.75 -57.93 -11.87
N PRO A 349 23.64 -56.99 -12.25
CA PRO A 349 25.06 -57.23 -12.09
C PRO A 349 25.26 -57.65 -10.63
N VAL A 350 26.03 -58.72 -10.39
CA VAL A 350 26.73 -58.75 -9.10
C VAL A 350 27.50 -57.45 -9.10
N THR A 351 27.13 -56.56 -8.20
CA THR A 351 27.56 -55.19 -8.27
C THR A 351 29.01 -55.15 -7.85
N ASP A 352 29.89 -55.29 -8.84
CA ASP A 352 31.32 -54.97 -8.78
C ASP A 352 31.55 -53.44 -8.79
N SER A 353 30.47 -52.67 -8.90
CA SER A 353 30.30 -51.61 -7.92
C SER A 353 30.07 -52.24 -6.53
N THR A 354 31.17 -52.70 -5.91
CA THR A 354 31.42 -52.36 -4.49
C THR A 354 30.86 -50.96 -4.34
N CYS A 355 29.84 -50.80 -3.49
CA CYS A 355 28.96 -49.64 -3.57
C CYS A 355 29.78 -48.37 -3.77
N LYS A 356 29.35 -47.47 -4.66
CA LYS A 356 29.78 -46.07 -4.57
C LYS A 356 29.13 -45.39 -3.35
N GLY A 357 29.15 -46.10 -2.20
CA GLY A 357 29.28 -45.47 -0.89
C GLY A 357 30.47 -44.54 -0.98
N CYS A 358 30.27 -43.33 -0.49
CA CYS A 358 30.54 -42.17 -1.30
C CYS A 358 32.01 -42.04 -1.73
N THR A 359 32.22 -41.50 -2.94
CA THR A 359 33.57 -41.05 -3.37
C THR A 359 33.93 -39.67 -2.82
N GLY A 360 33.02 -39.02 -2.07
CA GLY A 360 33.43 -38.25 -0.89
C GLY A 360 33.60 -39.26 0.24
N ASP A 361 34.82 -39.40 0.74
CA ASP A 361 35.30 -40.56 1.49
C ASP A 361 34.34 -40.93 2.66
N LEU A 362 34.01 -42.21 2.83
CA LEU A 362 33.19 -42.63 3.98
C LEU A 362 33.84 -42.24 5.31
N HIS A 363 35.18 -42.18 5.36
CA HIS A 363 35.91 -41.65 6.50
C HIS A 363 35.75 -40.13 6.66
N GLU A 364 35.68 -39.36 5.56
CA GLU A 364 35.39 -37.91 5.56
C GLU A 364 33.94 -37.62 5.98
N ALA A 365 32.97 -38.38 5.46
CA ALA A 365 31.57 -38.29 5.87
C ALA A 365 31.43 -38.57 7.38
N VAL A 366 32.00 -39.68 7.86
CA VAL A 366 32.02 -40.02 9.29
C VAL A 366 32.79 -38.98 10.12
N GLN A 367 33.88 -38.41 9.62
CA GLN A 367 34.56 -37.27 10.25
C GLN A 367 33.66 -36.04 10.34
N ASN A 368 32.84 -35.74 9.32
CA ASN A 368 31.93 -34.61 9.36
C ASN A 368 30.79 -34.80 10.37
N GLU A 369 30.24 -36.01 10.50
CA GLU A 369 29.31 -36.34 11.59
C GLU A 369 29.99 -36.20 12.97
N TYR A 370 31.26 -36.63 13.12
CA TYR A 370 32.01 -36.42 14.36
C TYR A 370 32.33 -34.94 14.65
N ARG A 371 32.62 -34.12 13.63
CA ARG A 371 32.79 -32.65 13.78
C ARG A 371 31.49 -31.97 14.19
N TRP A 372 30.35 -32.43 13.66
CA TRP A 372 29.03 -31.99 14.11
C TRP A 372 28.80 -32.37 15.58
N LEU A 373 29.07 -33.61 15.97
CA LEU A 373 28.97 -34.07 17.36
C LEU A 373 29.93 -33.32 18.30
N GLU A 374 31.15 -32.99 17.88
CA GLU A 374 32.08 -32.14 18.64
C GLU A 374 31.53 -30.71 18.77
N THR A 375 30.97 -30.13 17.71
CA THR A 375 30.34 -28.79 17.73
C THR A 375 29.17 -28.74 18.70
N VAL A 376 28.29 -29.75 18.66
CA VAL A 376 27.17 -29.93 19.58
C VAL A 376 27.67 -30.13 21.02
N SER A 377 28.64 -31.03 21.25
CA SER A 377 29.15 -31.36 22.59
C SER A 377 29.89 -30.20 23.26
N ASN A 378 30.50 -29.30 22.48
CA ASN A 378 31.15 -28.10 23.01
C ASN A 378 30.16 -26.95 23.26
N SER A 379 28.97 -27.00 22.65
CA SER A 379 27.95 -25.96 22.74
C SER A 379 27.07 -26.10 23.99
N LYS A 380 27.05 -25.06 24.83
CA LYS A 380 26.29 -25.03 26.08
C LYS A 380 24.90 -24.44 25.86
N GLU A 381 23.91 -24.92 26.61
CA GLU A 381 22.50 -24.50 26.55
C GLU A 381 22.28 -22.97 26.56
N TYR A 382 23.14 -22.21 27.24
CA TYR A 382 23.02 -20.75 27.42
C TYR A 382 23.94 -19.90 26.54
N ASP A 383 24.88 -20.51 25.82
CA ASP A 383 26.08 -19.85 25.30
C ASP A 383 26.30 -20.15 23.80
N ILE A 384 25.19 -20.13 23.04
CA ILE A 384 25.21 -20.22 21.57
C ILE A 384 25.48 -18.82 21.01
N GLU A 385 26.62 -18.62 20.36
CA GLU A 385 26.90 -17.40 19.61
C GLU A 385 25.91 -17.27 18.43
N GLU A 386 25.65 -16.04 17.97
CA GLU A 386 24.56 -15.73 17.03
C GLU A 386 24.65 -16.45 15.65
N ARG A 387 25.79 -17.12 15.37
CA ARG A 387 26.06 -17.89 14.15
C ARG A 387 26.32 -19.38 14.35
N THR A 388 26.27 -19.93 15.57
CA THR A 388 26.60 -21.36 15.77
C THR A 388 25.44 -22.26 15.36
N LEU A 389 25.58 -22.97 14.24
CA LEU A 389 24.61 -23.97 13.78
C LEU A 389 24.93 -25.33 14.41
N VAL A 390 23.95 -25.90 15.12
CA VAL A 390 24.07 -27.13 15.92
C VAL A 390 23.01 -28.17 15.57
N SER A 391 21.87 -27.79 14.99
CA SER A 391 20.94 -28.75 14.40
C SER A 391 21.54 -29.37 13.14
N TRP A 392 21.30 -30.68 12.96
CA TRP A 392 21.90 -31.44 11.87
C TRP A 392 21.54 -30.84 10.49
N GLY A 393 20.28 -30.49 10.27
CA GLY A 393 19.83 -29.88 9.02
C GLY A 393 20.47 -28.52 8.73
N ALA A 394 20.68 -27.68 9.75
CA ALA A 394 21.33 -26.37 9.60
C ALA A 394 22.85 -26.50 9.37
N TYR A 395 23.53 -27.28 10.21
CA TYR A 395 24.98 -27.49 10.11
C TYR A 395 25.36 -28.11 8.75
N HIS A 396 24.64 -29.14 8.30
CA HIS A 396 24.91 -29.76 7.00
C HIS A 396 24.46 -28.88 5.82
N ALA A 397 23.45 -28.01 5.96
CA ALA A 397 23.08 -27.06 4.90
C ALA A 397 24.12 -25.93 4.72
N GLU A 398 24.79 -25.48 5.79
CA GLU A 398 25.91 -24.53 5.70
C GLU A 398 27.17 -25.16 5.06
N HIS A 399 27.37 -26.47 5.25
CA HIS A 399 28.53 -27.20 4.74
C HIS A 399 28.28 -27.93 3.40
N GLU A 400 27.04 -28.00 2.92
CA GLU A 400 26.73 -28.42 1.54
C GLU A 400 27.13 -27.32 0.55
N PRO A 401 27.83 -27.63 -0.56
CA PRO A 401 28.05 -26.66 -1.62
C PRO A 401 26.70 -26.32 -2.27
N ILE A 402 26.41 -25.02 -2.39
CA ILE A 402 25.21 -24.49 -3.05
C ILE A 402 25.10 -25.10 -4.46
N LYS A 403 23.95 -25.69 -4.77
CA LYS A 403 23.61 -26.27 -6.07
C LYS A 403 22.43 -25.51 -6.64
N ASP A 404 22.63 -24.84 -7.78
CA ASP A 404 21.54 -24.24 -8.53
C ASP A 404 20.57 -25.33 -9.01
N PHE A 405 19.27 -25.17 -8.72
CA PHE A 405 18.20 -26.10 -9.11
C PHE A 405 16.99 -25.36 -9.68
N GLU A 406 16.45 -25.83 -10.80
CA GLU A 406 15.21 -25.33 -11.43
C GLU A 406 13.97 -26.19 -11.02
N PRO A 407 12.74 -25.63 -10.89
CA PRO A 407 11.56 -26.28 -10.24
C PRO A 407 10.62 -27.09 -11.20
N CYS A 408 9.71 -28.01 -10.75
CA CYS A 408 9.21 -29.30 -11.37
C CYS A 408 7.89 -29.50 -12.27
N VAL A 409 7.83 -30.33 -13.40
CA VAL A 409 6.89 -30.29 -14.63
C VAL A 409 5.67 -31.31 -14.74
N SER A 410 4.72 -31.45 -13.81
CA SER A 410 3.62 -32.45 -13.99
C SER A 410 2.53 -32.10 -15.05
N ALA A 411 2.57 -32.74 -16.24
CA ALA A 411 1.52 -32.73 -17.29
C ALA A 411 1.22 -34.14 -17.87
N LEU A 412 0.15 -34.30 -18.67
CA LEU A 412 -0.32 -35.60 -19.22
C LEU A 412 0.25 -35.95 -20.60
N LEU A 413 0.46 -37.25 -20.85
CA LEU A 413 1.20 -37.78 -22.01
C LEU A 413 0.30 -38.25 -23.18
N PRO A 414 0.74 -38.11 -24.46
CA PRO A 414 0.20 -38.83 -25.61
C PRO A 414 0.27 -40.37 -25.51
N LEU A 415 -0.48 -41.04 -26.41
CA LEU A 415 -0.49 -42.49 -26.60
C LEU A 415 0.82 -43.00 -27.23
N PHE A 416 1.34 -44.10 -26.71
CA PHE A 416 2.52 -44.79 -27.22
C PHE A 416 2.13 -46.06 -28.01
N GLU A 417 2.94 -46.42 -29.00
CA GLU A 417 2.75 -47.63 -29.83
C GLU A 417 3.30 -48.91 -29.16
N GLU A 418 4.19 -48.76 -28.16
CA GLU A 418 4.78 -49.85 -27.38
C GLU A 418 3.97 -50.15 -26.11
N GLU A 419 3.84 -51.44 -25.75
CA GLU A 419 3.11 -51.84 -24.54
C GLU A 419 3.74 -51.26 -23.25
N ALA A 420 2.93 -50.81 -22.29
CA ALA A 420 3.38 -50.22 -21.02
C ALA A 420 4.41 -51.06 -20.20
N LYS A 421 4.46 -52.37 -20.46
CA LYS A 421 5.37 -53.34 -19.82
C LYS A 421 6.67 -53.60 -20.60
N SER A 422 6.84 -53.01 -21.78
CA SER A 422 8.00 -53.25 -22.65
C SER A 422 9.25 -52.56 -22.10
N VAL A 423 10.42 -53.15 -22.38
CA VAL A 423 11.72 -52.64 -21.93
C VAL A 423 12.00 -51.25 -22.50
N ALA A 424 11.60 -51.04 -23.76
CA ALA A 424 11.71 -49.75 -24.43
C ALA A 424 10.79 -48.72 -23.77
N MET A 425 9.53 -49.08 -23.51
CA MET A 425 8.55 -48.22 -22.86
C MET A 425 8.94 -47.84 -21.43
N ILE A 426 9.39 -48.80 -20.62
CA ILE A 426 9.81 -48.55 -19.23
C ILE A 426 10.99 -47.58 -19.21
N LYS A 427 12.03 -47.80 -20.04
CA LYS A 427 13.17 -46.87 -20.11
C LYS A 427 12.72 -45.47 -20.56
N HIS A 428 11.96 -45.41 -21.65
CA HIS A 428 11.51 -44.16 -22.27
C HIS A 428 10.65 -43.32 -21.32
N SER A 429 9.74 -43.95 -20.59
CA SER A 429 8.92 -43.27 -19.59
C SER A 429 9.74 -42.77 -18.39
N PHE A 430 10.80 -43.47 -17.95
CA PHE A 430 11.72 -42.92 -16.94
C PHE A 430 12.50 -41.70 -17.46
N ASP A 431 13.03 -41.75 -18.69
CA ASP A 431 13.75 -40.62 -19.30
C ASP A 431 12.82 -39.40 -19.49
N VAL A 432 11.56 -39.61 -19.88
CA VAL A 432 10.53 -38.56 -20.02
C VAL A 432 10.07 -38.03 -18.65
N ILE A 433 9.81 -38.89 -17.66
CA ILE A 433 9.40 -38.46 -16.31
C ILE A 433 10.49 -37.62 -15.65
N LYS A 434 11.77 -38.00 -15.78
CA LYS A 434 12.89 -37.19 -15.28
C LYS A 434 12.84 -35.77 -15.82
N THR A 435 12.77 -35.64 -17.15
CA THR A 435 12.69 -34.35 -17.86
C THR A 435 11.37 -33.60 -17.59
N SER A 436 10.33 -34.32 -17.17
CA SER A 436 9.03 -33.76 -16.76
C SER A 436 8.98 -33.42 -15.26
N VAL A 437 10.07 -33.51 -14.51
CA VAL A 437 10.10 -33.13 -13.09
C VAL A 437 10.82 -31.77 -12.92
N GLU A 438 10.68 -30.88 -13.94
CA GLU A 438 11.42 -29.61 -14.16
C GLU A 438 10.61 -28.28 -14.61
N ALA A 439 9.28 -28.09 -14.32
CA ALA A 439 8.45 -26.82 -14.25
C ALA A 439 7.36 -26.57 -13.09
N LEU A 440 6.01 -26.38 -13.20
CA LEU A 440 4.69 -27.16 -13.22
C LEU A 440 4.16 -28.11 -12.05
N ASN A 441 3.41 -27.62 -11.02
CA ASN A 441 2.60 -28.45 -10.07
C ASN A 441 1.22 -27.81 -9.76
N PRO A 442 0.05 -28.52 -9.73
CA PRO A 442 -1.34 -27.99 -9.66
C PRO A 442 -1.81 -27.17 -8.44
N GLY A 443 -0.91 -26.67 -7.59
CA GLY A 443 -1.21 -25.56 -6.68
C GLY A 443 -1.12 -24.11 -7.24
N PRO A 444 -0.82 -23.83 -8.53
CA PRO A 444 -0.12 -22.62 -8.89
C PRO A 444 -1.06 -21.44 -9.15
N GLU A 445 -2.37 -21.65 -9.36
CA GLU A 445 -3.28 -20.54 -9.70
C GLU A 445 -3.54 -19.62 -8.51
N MET A 446 -3.76 -20.20 -7.34
CA MET A 446 -3.96 -19.40 -6.13
C MET A 446 -2.63 -18.84 -5.62
N ALA A 447 -1.51 -19.53 -5.88
CA ALA A 447 -0.15 -19.02 -5.63
C ALA A 447 0.25 -17.91 -6.62
N ARG A 448 -0.13 -18.03 -7.91
CA ARG A 448 0.01 -17.00 -8.94
C ARG A 448 -0.76 -15.76 -8.54
N LEU A 449 -2.01 -15.89 -8.09
CA LEU A 449 -2.78 -14.75 -7.59
C LEU A 449 -2.22 -14.15 -6.30
N THR A 450 -1.51 -14.94 -5.50
CA THR A 450 -0.78 -14.45 -4.34
C THR A 450 0.42 -13.61 -4.81
N LYS A 451 1.31 -14.19 -5.64
CA LYS A 451 2.51 -13.54 -6.19
C LYS A 451 2.23 -12.36 -7.13
N GLU A 452 1.16 -12.40 -7.91
CA GLU A 452 0.70 -11.27 -8.73
C GLU A 452 0.34 -10.07 -7.85
N PHE A 453 -0.43 -10.27 -6.78
CA PHE A 453 -0.78 -9.17 -5.87
C PHE A 453 0.44 -8.69 -5.08
N GLU A 454 1.28 -9.59 -4.58
CA GLU A 454 2.52 -9.26 -3.86
C GLU A 454 3.45 -8.40 -4.74
N SER A 455 3.57 -8.72 -6.04
CA SER A 455 4.31 -7.88 -7.01
C SER A 455 3.70 -6.49 -7.28
N THR A 456 2.50 -6.19 -6.75
CA THR A 456 1.90 -4.83 -6.77
C THR A 456 2.17 -4.03 -5.50
N VAL A 457 2.90 -4.59 -4.54
CA VAL A 457 3.31 -3.91 -3.30
C VAL A 457 4.81 -3.66 -3.37
N SER A 458 5.22 -2.40 -3.55
CA SER A 458 6.63 -2.00 -3.73
C SER A 458 7.57 -2.41 -2.60
N ASP A 459 7.02 -2.61 -1.40
CA ASP A 459 7.76 -2.77 -0.16
C ASP A 459 7.75 -4.24 0.31
N PHE A 460 7.25 -5.17 -0.51
CA PHE A 460 7.36 -6.62 -0.30
C PHE A 460 8.63 -7.21 -0.97
N GLU A 461 9.75 -6.49 -0.85
CA GLU A 461 11.05 -7.14 -0.71
C GLU A 461 11.06 -7.88 0.64
N VAL A 462 10.38 -9.03 0.65
CA VAL A 462 10.77 -10.12 1.54
C VAL A 462 12.19 -10.46 1.12
N GLU A 463 13.16 -10.23 2.00
CA GLU A 463 14.39 -11.00 1.97
C GLU A 463 13.95 -12.47 2.00
N GLU A 464 13.98 -13.15 0.85
CA GLU A 464 13.79 -14.59 0.81
C GLU A 464 14.91 -15.16 1.67
N ASP A 465 14.54 -15.62 2.87
CA ASP A 465 15.46 -16.05 3.91
C ASP A 465 16.17 -17.32 3.42
N GLU A 466 17.28 -17.14 2.69
CA GLU A 466 18.08 -18.19 2.04
C GLU A 466 18.55 -19.24 3.05
N HIS A 467 18.55 -18.88 4.33
CA HIS A 467 18.81 -19.75 5.45
C HIS A 467 17.67 -20.77 5.64
N HIS A 468 18.06 -22.05 5.64
CA HIS A 468 17.17 -23.17 5.97
C HIS A 468 16.39 -22.90 7.27
N HIS A 469 15.13 -23.33 7.36
CA HIS A 469 14.22 -23.02 8.48
C HIS A 469 14.84 -23.26 9.87
N GLU A 470 15.70 -24.28 10.00
CA GLU A 470 16.37 -24.60 11.25
C GLU A 470 17.43 -23.58 11.68
N ASN A 471 18.05 -22.82 10.77
CA ASN A 471 19.15 -21.88 11.07
C ASN A 471 18.74 -20.79 12.08
N LYS A 472 17.44 -20.61 12.31
CA LYS A 472 16.87 -19.64 13.25
C LYS A 472 17.28 -19.97 14.67
N THR A 473 17.85 -18.99 15.37
CA THR A 473 18.46 -19.14 16.71
C THR A 473 17.51 -19.74 17.76
N SER A 474 16.20 -19.58 17.59
CA SER A 474 15.17 -20.22 18.44
C SER A 474 15.08 -21.74 18.23
N VAL A 475 15.24 -22.23 17.00
CA VAL A 475 15.26 -23.66 16.67
C VAL A 475 16.56 -24.28 17.16
N GLN A 476 17.70 -23.61 16.93
CA GLN A 476 19.01 -24.01 17.47
C GLN A 476 19.00 -24.14 19.00
N LYS A 477 18.37 -23.19 19.70
CA LYS A 477 18.20 -23.23 21.17
C LYS A 477 17.28 -24.37 21.64
N SER A 478 16.19 -24.67 20.93
CA SER A 478 15.35 -25.83 21.26
C SER A 478 16.14 -27.13 21.07
N PHE A 479 16.79 -27.29 19.92
CA PHE A 479 17.52 -28.51 19.57
C PHE A 479 18.61 -28.86 20.59
N LEU A 480 19.42 -27.89 21.02
CA LEU A 480 20.42 -28.12 22.06
C LEU A 480 19.79 -28.46 23.42
N LYS A 481 18.69 -27.81 23.79
CA LYS A 481 17.98 -28.14 25.03
C LYS A 481 17.45 -29.57 25.00
N ASP A 482 16.87 -30.00 23.88
CA ASP A 482 16.32 -31.34 23.71
C ASP A 482 17.44 -32.40 23.75
N ILE A 483 18.63 -32.09 23.20
CA ILE A 483 19.84 -32.91 23.35
C ILE A 483 20.32 -32.97 24.81
N TRP A 484 20.48 -31.84 25.49
CA TRP A 484 20.94 -31.83 26.88
C TRP A 484 19.96 -32.54 27.82
N SER A 485 18.64 -32.45 27.55
CA SER A 485 17.61 -33.23 28.24
C SER A 485 17.75 -34.74 27.98
N MET A 486 18.05 -35.15 26.75
CA MET A 486 18.32 -36.56 26.43
C MET A 486 19.61 -37.07 27.11
N VAL A 487 20.67 -36.26 27.14
CA VAL A 487 21.94 -36.57 27.79
C VAL A 487 21.77 -36.66 29.31
N GLU A 488 20.97 -35.80 29.93
CA GLU A 488 20.60 -35.90 31.34
C GLU A 488 19.90 -37.23 31.64
N VAL A 489 18.85 -37.59 30.88
CA VAL A 489 18.14 -38.88 31.02
C VAL A 489 19.05 -40.09 30.79
N MET A 490 19.96 -40.03 29.80
CA MET A 490 20.94 -41.11 29.56
C MET A 490 22.00 -41.23 30.65
N ASN A 491 22.31 -40.16 31.38
CA ASN A 491 23.21 -40.19 32.54
C ASN A 491 22.49 -40.66 33.82
N GLU A 492 21.23 -40.25 34.03
CA GLU A 492 20.42 -40.66 35.20
C GLU A 492 20.00 -42.13 35.13
N LEU A 493 19.42 -42.55 34.01
CA LEU A 493 18.93 -43.92 33.83
C LEU A 493 20.05 -44.88 33.42
N GLY A 494 21.10 -44.37 32.75
CA GLY A 494 22.16 -45.16 32.11
C GLY A 494 21.86 -45.43 30.62
N ASN A 495 22.91 -45.44 29.80
CA ASN A 495 22.82 -45.54 28.33
C ASN A 495 22.27 -46.92 27.87
N PRO A 496 21.08 -46.97 27.23
CA PRO A 496 20.42 -48.22 26.84
C PRO A 496 21.15 -49.00 25.73
N PHE A 497 22.12 -48.39 25.03
CA PHE A 497 22.95 -49.08 24.04
C PHE A 497 24.17 -49.77 24.66
N MET A 498 24.41 -49.59 25.96
CA MET A 498 25.50 -50.22 26.73
C MET A 498 24.99 -51.31 27.70
N GLU A 499 23.70 -51.67 27.62
CA GLU A 499 23.07 -52.64 28.51
C GLU A 499 22.96 -54.04 27.89
N ASP A 500 23.75 -54.98 28.42
CA ASP A 500 23.69 -56.42 28.11
C ASP A 500 22.41 -57.07 28.69
N SER A 501 21.24 -56.68 28.19
CA SER A 501 19.94 -57.24 28.56
C SER A 501 19.34 -58.11 27.46
N GLN A 502 18.59 -59.14 27.85
CA GLN A 502 17.76 -59.98 26.97
C GLN A 502 16.27 -59.59 27.01
N ASP A 503 15.92 -58.61 27.85
CA ASP A 503 14.58 -58.09 28.03
C ASP A 503 14.33 -56.88 27.12
N LEU A 504 13.08 -56.74 26.66
CA LEU A 504 12.67 -55.62 25.81
C LEU A 504 12.31 -54.42 26.71
N LEU A 505 13.21 -53.45 26.80
CA LEU A 505 13.04 -52.24 27.62
C LEU A 505 12.37 -51.11 26.84
N VAL A 506 11.61 -50.26 27.52
CA VAL A 506 11.17 -48.95 26.98
C VAL A 506 12.23 -47.90 27.32
N LEU A 507 12.71 -47.14 26.32
CA LEU A 507 13.92 -46.31 26.44
C LEU A 507 13.81 -45.12 27.41
N ASP A 508 12.60 -44.61 27.66
CA ASP A 508 12.35 -43.41 28.50
C ASP A 508 12.12 -43.73 29.99
N THR A 509 11.84 -44.99 30.31
CA THR A 509 11.31 -45.44 31.61
C THR A 509 12.01 -46.69 32.15
N LYS A 510 12.72 -47.42 31.29
CA LYS A 510 13.31 -48.75 31.56
C LYS A 510 12.33 -49.81 32.04
N ASP A 511 11.03 -49.61 31.80
CA ASP A 511 10.01 -50.62 32.03
C ASP A 511 10.25 -51.83 31.11
N ILE A 512 10.29 -53.03 31.69
CA ILE A 512 10.34 -54.29 30.94
C ILE A 512 8.97 -54.51 30.28
N ALA A 513 8.97 -54.59 28.95
CA ALA A 513 7.74 -54.76 28.17
C ALA A 513 7.03 -56.07 28.58
N PRO A 514 5.69 -56.07 28.75
CA PRO A 514 4.95 -57.24 29.20
C PRO A 514 5.23 -58.48 28.36
N THR A 515 5.25 -59.66 28.99
CA THR A 515 5.63 -60.92 28.33
C THR A 515 4.84 -61.21 27.06
N SER A 516 3.57 -60.78 26.99
CA SER A 516 2.71 -60.87 25.78
C SER A 516 3.22 -60.05 24.59
N VAL A 517 3.90 -58.93 24.83
CA VAL A 517 4.53 -58.08 23.81
C VAL A 517 5.80 -58.73 23.29
N VAL A 518 6.66 -59.21 24.21
CA VAL A 518 7.88 -59.95 23.90
C VAL A 518 7.55 -61.21 23.09
N ASP A 519 6.52 -61.96 23.50
CA ASP A 519 6.01 -63.12 22.78
C ASP A 519 5.45 -62.75 21.40
N THR A 520 4.76 -61.60 21.28
CA THR A 520 4.22 -61.12 20.01
C THR A 520 5.36 -60.80 19.04
N ILE A 521 6.39 -60.06 19.48
CA ILE A 521 7.54 -59.68 18.66
C ILE A 521 8.36 -60.93 18.27
N ARG A 522 8.67 -61.82 19.23
CA ARG A 522 9.34 -63.11 18.96
C ARG A 522 8.56 -64.03 17.99
N LYS A 523 7.27 -63.77 17.76
CA LYS A 523 6.40 -64.55 16.86
C LYS A 523 5.91 -63.74 15.65
N ILE A 524 6.30 -62.46 15.50
CA ILE A 524 5.67 -61.54 14.54
C ILE A 524 5.91 -61.94 13.09
N GLU A 525 7.13 -62.40 12.77
CA GLU A 525 7.49 -62.94 11.46
C GLU A 525 6.62 -64.16 11.11
N LYS A 526 6.45 -65.09 12.06
CA LYS A 526 5.61 -66.29 11.88
C LYS A 526 4.13 -65.93 11.69
N ILE A 527 3.60 -64.98 12.45
CA ILE A 527 2.21 -64.53 12.34
C ILE A 527 1.97 -63.75 11.03
N GLY A 528 2.96 -62.97 10.58
CA GLY A 528 2.94 -62.31 9.27
C GLY A 528 2.99 -63.32 8.12
N LYS A 529 3.88 -64.31 8.21
CA LYS A 529 4.03 -65.40 7.22
C LYS A 529 2.76 -66.23 7.08
N THR A 530 2.14 -66.66 8.19
CA THR A 530 0.86 -67.40 8.13
C THR A 530 -0.29 -66.57 7.57
N GLN A 531 -0.31 -65.25 7.79
CA GLN A 531 -1.28 -64.35 7.13
C GLN A 531 -1.03 -64.22 5.63
N TYR A 532 0.22 -64.10 5.20
CA TYR A 532 0.60 -64.07 3.79
C TYR A 532 0.23 -65.39 3.09
N GLU A 533 0.60 -66.53 3.67
CA GLU A 533 0.27 -67.87 3.16
C GLU A 533 -1.25 -68.04 2.99
N LYS A 534 -2.04 -67.63 4.00
CA LYS A 534 -3.51 -67.64 3.92
C LYS A 534 -4.06 -66.67 2.86
N TYR A 535 -3.50 -65.47 2.72
CA TYR A 535 -3.93 -64.51 1.70
C TYR A 535 -3.72 -65.06 0.28
N ILE A 536 -2.56 -65.69 0.03
CA ILE A 536 -2.26 -66.37 -1.23
C ILE A 536 -3.26 -67.53 -1.45
N GLU A 537 -3.51 -68.35 -0.42
CA GLU A 537 -4.41 -69.49 -0.51
C GLU A 537 -5.87 -69.08 -0.81
N ASP A 538 -6.45 -68.18 -0.02
CA ASP A 538 -7.87 -67.80 -0.12
C ASP A 538 -8.17 -66.95 -1.37
N ARG A 539 -7.21 -66.15 -1.87
CA ARG A 539 -7.44 -65.18 -2.96
C ARG A 539 -6.85 -65.57 -4.30
N LEU A 540 -5.66 -66.17 -4.36
CA LEU A 540 -5.01 -66.52 -5.62
C LEU A 540 -5.26 -67.99 -6.01
N ILE A 541 -5.20 -68.91 -5.06
CA ILE A 541 -5.36 -70.35 -5.29
C ILE A 541 -6.85 -70.74 -5.31
N LYS A 542 -7.54 -70.63 -4.16
CA LYS A 542 -8.97 -71.00 -4.00
C LYS A 542 -9.92 -70.00 -4.63
N ARG A 543 -9.51 -68.72 -4.73
CA ARG A 543 -10.30 -67.59 -5.26
C ARG A 543 -11.66 -67.40 -4.57
N THR A 544 -11.76 -67.84 -3.31
CA THR A 544 -12.96 -67.76 -2.47
C THR A 544 -13.22 -66.37 -1.92
N VAL A 545 -12.22 -65.47 -1.97
CA VAL A 545 -12.30 -64.09 -1.48
C VAL A 545 -11.74 -63.14 -2.56
N PRO A 546 -12.45 -62.08 -2.98
CA PRO A 546 -11.98 -61.12 -3.97
C PRO A 546 -10.67 -60.42 -3.56
N ILE A 547 -9.77 -60.18 -4.53
CA ILE A 547 -8.48 -59.52 -4.32
C ILE A 547 -8.65 -58.14 -3.68
N PHE A 548 -9.71 -57.40 -4.04
CA PHE A 548 -9.99 -56.04 -3.58
C PHE A 548 -10.73 -55.94 -2.22
N GLU A 549 -11.14 -57.05 -1.62
CA GLU A 549 -11.85 -57.00 -0.34
C GLU A 549 -10.90 -56.57 0.80
N PRO A 550 -11.24 -55.57 1.64
CA PRO A 550 -10.31 -54.99 2.60
C PRO A 550 -9.82 -56.02 3.63
N ILE A 551 -8.50 -56.11 3.81
CA ILE A 551 -7.89 -56.93 4.86
C ILE A 551 -8.08 -56.21 6.20
N LYS A 552 -8.65 -56.91 7.20
CA LYS A 552 -8.81 -56.34 8.55
C LYS A 552 -7.43 -56.06 9.18
N LYS A 553 -7.15 -54.78 9.49
CA LYS A 553 -5.95 -54.35 10.22
C LYS A 553 -5.78 -55.19 11.50
N MET A 554 -4.59 -55.75 11.73
CA MET A 554 -4.27 -56.37 13.02
C MET A 554 -4.04 -55.30 14.09
N HIS A 555 -4.83 -55.38 15.17
CA HIS A 555 -4.62 -54.58 16.38
C HIS A 555 -3.54 -55.21 17.25
N TRP A 556 -2.28 -54.88 16.96
CA TRP A 556 -1.15 -55.19 17.82
C TRP A 556 -1.23 -54.32 19.08
N HIS A 557 -1.75 -54.88 20.17
CA HIS A 557 -2.22 -54.16 21.36
C HIS A 557 -1.23 -53.12 21.93
N TYR A 558 0.09 -53.38 21.82
CA TYR A 558 1.13 -52.50 22.35
C TYR A 558 1.51 -51.33 21.43
N LEU A 559 1.44 -51.52 20.10
CA LEU A 559 1.86 -50.49 19.13
C LEU A 559 0.91 -49.29 19.16
N GLU A 560 -0.39 -49.50 19.39
CA GLU A 560 -1.37 -48.40 19.48
C GLU A 560 -1.36 -47.71 20.86
N LEU A 561 -0.96 -48.41 21.93
CA LEU A 561 -0.87 -47.82 23.28
C LEU A 561 0.22 -46.75 23.41
N HIS A 562 1.36 -46.92 22.73
CA HIS A 562 2.49 -45.98 22.81
C HIS A 562 2.51 -44.95 21.67
N THR A 563 2.14 -45.32 20.44
CA THR A 563 2.04 -44.33 19.34
C THR A 563 0.96 -43.27 19.60
N GLY A 564 -0.06 -43.58 20.41
CA GLY A 564 -1.07 -42.62 20.86
C GLY A 564 -0.54 -41.45 21.71
N ARG A 565 0.70 -41.54 22.25
CA ARG A 565 1.39 -40.41 22.91
C ARG A 565 2.29 -39.63 21.95
N LEU A 566 2.97 -40.32 21.03
CA LEU A 566 3.95 -39.72 20.10
C LEU A 566 3.32 -38.77 19.04
N PHE A 567 2.01 -38.84 18.81
CA PHE A 567 1.27 -37.91 17.94
C PHE A 567 0.43 -36.88 18.72
N ARG A 568 0.93 -36.39 19.85
CA ARG A 568 0.34 -35.29 20.63
C ARG A 568 1.36 -34.31 21.23
N GLN A 569 2.14 -33.68 20.36
CA GLN A 569 2.60 -32.30 20.52
C GLN A 569 2.29 -31.54 19.22
#